data_AF-A0A1Q3QU35-F1
#
_entry.id   AF-A0A1Q3QU35-F1
#
_cell.length_a   1.000
_cell.length_b   1.000
_cell.length_c   1.000
_cell.angle_alpha   90.00
_cell.angle_beta   90.00
_cell.angle_gamma   90.00
#
_symmetry.space_group_name_H-M   'P 1'
#
loop_
_entity.id
_entity.type
_entity.pdbx_description
1 polymer ?
#
loop_
_entity_poly.entity_id
_entity_poly.type
_entity_poly.pdbx_seq_one_letter_code
_entity_poly.pdbx_strand_id
1 'polypeptide(L)'
;MRKDFMSKLVIFLLGCVAFLIVVAGAYWWANVPPERPSDVSAKAVFLWAGHLGLPAPKHGTWIECWTDESAMTNRCRLTAMDGTRSYEGEFVPSEGESPVSQGDLRIKAEPTSDTTHWVRIEGMHGAPLVFLENGTVLIPKDAYAEGAAKLEHLKQLRTM
;
A
#
# COMPACT_ATOMS: atom_id res chain seq x y z
N MET A 1 20.64 -19.22 50.14
CA MET A 1 21.25 -19.65 48.87
C MET A 1 20.25 -20.10 47.80
N ARG A 2 19.45 -21.18 47.96
CA ARG A 2 18.46 -21.57 46.91
C ARG A 2 17.32 -20.57 46.69
N LYS A 3 16.79 -19.97 47.76
CA LYS A 3 15.69 -18.97 47.68
C LYS A 3 16.12 -17.70 46.95
N ASP A 4 17.34 -17.24 47.18
CA ASP A 4 17.88 -16.02 46.57
C ASP A 4 18.12 -16.19 45.07
N PHE A 5 18.54 -17.40 44.65
CA PHE A 5 18.71 -17.74 43.24
C PHE A 5 17.36 -17.85 42.51
N MET A 6 16.37 -18.53 43.12
CA MET A 6 15.00 -18.59 42.58
C MET A 6 14.37 -17.20 42.43
N SER A 7 14.54 -16.33 43.42
CA SER A 7 13.97 -14.97 43.38
C SER A 7 14.58 -14.13 42.24
N LYS A 8 15.90 -14.22 42.04
CA LYS A 8 16.59 -13.55 40.92
C LYS A 8 16.16 -14.10 39.55
N LEU A 9 15.96 -15.41 39.44
CA LEU A 9 15.48 -16.05 38.21
C LEU A 9 14.06 -15.58 37.86
N VAL A 10 13.17 -15.51 38.85
CA VAL A 10 11.79 -15.03 38.66
C VAL A 10 11.77 -13.57 38.21
N ILE A 11 12.57 -12.70 38.84
CA ILE A 11 12.68 -11.28 38.45
C ILE A 11 13.21 -11.15 37.02
N PHE A 12 14.23 -11.93 36.65
CA PHE A 12 14.78 -11.93 35.29
C PHE A 12 13.73 -12.37 34.26
N LEU A 13 13.01 -13.46 34.51
CA LEU A 13 11.96 -13.95 33.63
C LEU A 13 10.82 -12.93 33.46
N LEU A 14 10.40 -12.27 34.55
CA LEU A 14 9.41 -11.18 34.48
C LEU A 14 9.91 -10.01 33.63
N GLY A 15 11.20 -9.66 33.74
CA GLY A 15 11.82 -8.64 32.90
C GLY A 15 11.82 -9.01 31.41
N CYS A 16 12.18 -10.26 31.07
CA CYS A 16 12.13 -10.75 29.69
C CYS A 16 10.69 -10.73 29.13
N VAL A 17 9.71 -11.17 29.92
CA VAL A 17 8.29 -11.16 29.51
C VAL A 17 7.81 -9.73 29.27
N ALA A 18 8.12 -8.79 30.17
CA ALA A 18 7.76 -7.39 30.00
C ALA A 18 8.40 -6.79 28.73
N PHE A 19 9.66 -7.10 28.46
CA PHE A 19 10.35 -6.66 27.25
C PHE A 19 9.68 -7.21 25.98
N LEU A 20 9.34 -8.50 25.95
CA LEU A 20 8.65 -9.11 24.81
C LEU A 20 7.28 -8.50 24.55
N ILE A 21 6.52 -8.16 25.61
CA ILE A 21 5.23 -7.48 25.48
C ILE A 21 5.40 -6.10 24.86
N VAL A 22 6.39 -5.31 25.31
CA VAL A 22 6.67 -3.98 24.76
C VAL A 22 7.05 -4.07 23.28
N VAL A 23 7.93 -5.01 22.92
CA VAL A 23 8.35 -5.22 21.52
C VAL A 23 7.17 -5.66 20.65
N ALA A 24 6.34 -6.60 21.13
CA ALA A 24 5.16 -7.05 20.41
C ALA A 24 4.14 -5.92 20.22
N GLY A 25 3.92 -5.10 21.25
CA GLY A 25 3.04 -3.94 21.19
C GLY A 25 3.53 -2.87 20.21
N ALA A 26 4.83 -2.56 20.23
CA ALA A 26 5.44 -1.63 19.28
C ALA A 26 5.35 -2.17 17.84
N TYR A 27 5.59 -3.47 17.65
CA TYR A 27 5.46 -4.11 16.34
C TYR A 27 4.03 -4.10 15.83
N TRP A 28 3.05 -4.37 16.70
CA TRP A 28 1.63 -4.30 16.35
C TRP A 28 1.24 -2.89 15.91
N TRP A 29 1.57 -1.88 16.74
CA TRP A 29 1.25 -0.49 16.45
C TRP A 29 1.86 0.00 15.13
N ALA A 30 3.10 -0.42 14.83
CA ALA A 30 3.77 -0.08 13.58
C ALA A 30 3.17 -0.76 12.31
N ASN A 31 2.26 -1.72 12.46
CA ASN A 31 1.62 -2.44 11.35
C ASN A 31 0.14 -2.10 11.15
N VAL A 32 -0.43 -1.23 11.99
CA VAL A 32 -1.81 -0.77 11.82
C VAL A 32 -1.82 0.46 10.90
N PRO A 33 -2.59 0.46 9.79
CA PRO A 33 -2.74 1.65 8.96
C PRO A 33 -3.17 2.86 9.80
N PRO A 34 -2.75 4.08 9.44
CA PRO A 34 -3.21 5.28 10.14
C PRO A 34 -4.73 5.41 10.04
N GLU A 35 -5.30 6.30 10.85
CA GLU A 35 -6.70 6.69 10.67
C GLU A 35 -6.90 7.25 9.26
N ARG A 36 -7.94 6.77 8.58
CA ARG A 36 -8.30 7.23 7.24
C ARG A 36 -8.83 8.68 7.33
N PRO A 37 -8.29 9.63 6.55
CA PRO A 37 -8.83 10.98 6.48
C PRO A 37 -10.32 10.99 6.12
N SER A 38 -11.06 11.99 6.63
CA SER A 38 -12.53 12.05 6.49
C SER A 38 -13.01 12.21 5.05
N ASP A 39 -12.17 12.74 4.16
CA ASP A 39 -12.46 12.96 2.75
C ASP A 39 -12.07 11.79 1.83
N VAL A 40 -11.38 10.78 2.37
CA VAL A 40 -10.99 9.56 1.64
C VAL A 40 -12.12 8.55 1.69
N SER A 41 -12.46 7.87 0.59
CA SER A 41 -13.54 6.87 0.55
C SER A 41 -13.31 5.68 1.48
N ALA A 42 -14.40 5.07 1.97
CA ALA A 42 -14.32 3.85 2.77
C ALA A 42 -13.81 2.64 1.98
N LYS A 43 -13.79 2.73 0.64
CA LYS A 43 -13.22 1.71 -0.25
C LYS A 43 -11.75 1.94 -0.57
N ALA A 44 -11.15 3.02 -0.04
CA ALA A 44 -9.74 3.29 -0.21
C ALA A 44 -8.88 2.23 0.48
N VAL A 45 -7.72 1.96 -0.10
CA VAL A 45 -6.74 1.02 0.42
C VAL A 45 -5.48 1.77 0.81
N PHE A 46 -4.89 1.44 1.95
CA PHE A 46 -3.62 2.03 2.36
C PHE A 46 -2.45 1.33 1.68
N LEU A 47 -1.67 2.08 0.91
CA LEU A 47 -0.43 1.64 0.28
C LEU A 47 0.74 1.97 1.19
N TRP A 48 1.40 0.94 1.69
CA TRP A 48 2.56 1.10 2.56
C TRP A 48 3.77 1.54 1.75
N ALA A 49 4.40 2.66 2.14
CA ALA A 49 5.71 3.01 1.64
C ALA A 49 6.78 2.09 2.28
N GLY A 50 7.89 1.88 1.58
CA GLY A 50 8.99 1.01 2.03
C GLY A 50 9.49 1.33 3.45
N HIS A 51 10.05 0.32 4.11
CA HIS A 51 10.52 0.42 5.49
C HIS A 51 11.63 1.47 5.65
N LEU A 52 11.42 2.50 6.48
CA LEU A 52 12.44 3.53 6.78
C LEU A 52 13.46 3.11 7.86
N GLY A 53 13.55 1.82 8.19
CA GLY A 53 14.39 1.33 9.30
C GLY A 53 13.72 1.45 10.69
N LEU A 54 14.40 0.90 11.70
CA LEU A 54 13.91 0.67 13.07
C LEU A 54 13.22 1.89 13.73
N PRO A 55 12.33 1.62 14.71
CA PRO A 55 10.89 1.55 14.52
C PRO A 55 10.32 2.94 14.18
N ALA A 56 10.45 3.36 12.92
CA ALA A 56 9.71 4.51 12.43
C ALA A 56 8.25 4.10 12.15
N PRO A 57 7.25 4.97 12.39
CA PRO A 57 5.90 4.74 11.90
C PRO A 57 5.99 4.48 10.41
N LYS A 58 5.41 3.38 9.94
CA LYS A 58 5.36 3.12 8.51
C LYS A 58 4.55 4.25 7.85
N HIS A 59 5.14 4.87 6.85
CA HIS A 59 4.46 5.89 6.05
C HIS A 59 3.77 5.24 4.86
N GLY A 60 2.87 5.95 4.21
CA GLY A 60 2.15 5.44 3.06
C GLY A 60 1.21 6.47 2.46
N THR A 61 0.40 6.02 1.52
CA THR A 61 -0.63 6.83 0.88
C THR A 61 -1.90 6.01 0.75
N TRP A 62 -3.05 6.66 0.88
CA TRP A 62 -4.33 6.06 0.55
C TRP A 62 -4.53 6.10 -0.96
N ILE A 63 -4.98 5.00 -1.55
CA ILE A 63 -5.47 4.97 -2.93
C ILE A 63 -6.94 4.64 -2.95
N GLU A 64 -7.71 5.40 -3.73
CA GLU A 64 -9.08 5.08 -4.08
C GLU A 64 -9.23 5.09 -5.60
N CYS A 65 -9.99 4.14 -6.14
CA CYS A 65 -10.32 4.09 -7.56
C CYS A 65 -11.83 3.96 -7.74
N TRP A 66 -12.37 4.62 -8.75
CA TRP A 66 -13.77 4.54 -9.12
C TRP A 66 -13.94 4.54 -10.64
N THR A 67 -15.09 4.06 -11.10
CA THR A 67 -15.47 4.15 -12.51
C THR A 67 -16.05 5.55 -12.74
N ASP A 68 -15.45 6.33 -13.63
CA ASP A 68 -16.02 7.58 -14.12
C ASP A 68 -16.80 7.29 -15.41
N GLU A 69 -18.11 7.10 -15.26
CA GLU A 69 -19.02 6.81 -16.37
C GLU A 69 -19.07 7.94 -17.40
N SER A 70 -18.84 9.20 -16.97
CA SER A 70 -18.88 10.35 -17.86
C SER A 70 -17.69 10.39 -18.81
N ALA A 71 -16.52 9.99 -18.31
CA ALA A 71 -15.28 9.93 -19.07
C ALA A 71 -14.99 8.52 -19.63
N MET A 72 -15.87 7.54 -19.37
CA MET A 72 -15.70 6.12 -19.76
C MET A 72 -14.32 5.57 -19.37
N THR A 73 -13.86 5.90 -18.15
CA THR A 73 -12.51 5.57 -17.67
C THR A 73 -12.55 5.13 -16.21
N ASN A 74 -11.47 4.50 -15.74
CA ASN A 74 -11.24 4.39 -14.30
C ASN A 74 -10.45 5.62 -13.85
N ARG A 75 -10.86 6.24 -12.74
CA ARG A 75 -10.10 7.33 -12.12
C ARG A 75 -9.60 6.87 -10.78
N CYS A 76 -8.36 7.17 -10.45
CA CYS A 76 -7.81 6.91 -9.14
C CYS A 76 -7.23 8.17 -8.53
N ARG A 77 -7.31 8.25 -7.20
CA ARG A 77 -6.76 9.32 -6.38
C ARG A 77 -5.82 8.74 -5.34
N LEU A 78 -4.69 9.42 -5.16
CA LEU A 78 -3.76 9.21 -4.07
C LEU A 78 -3.89 10.34 -3.05
N THR A 79 -4.06 9.97 -1.79
CA THR A 79 -4.20 10.91 -0.67
C THR A 79 -3.21 10.53 0.42
N ALA A 80 -2.34 11.46 0.76
CA ALA A 80 -1.36 11.29 1.82
C ALA A 80 -2.03 11.09 3.19
N MET A 81 -1.25 10.65 4.18
CA MET A 81 -1.76 10.32 5.53
C MET A 81 -2.42 11.52 6.24
N ASP A 82 -2.03 12.75 5.89
CA ASP A 82 -2.59 13.99 6.44
C ASP A 82 -3.87 14.46 5.72
N GLY A 83 -4.35 13.72 4.72
CA GLY A 83 -5.47 14.10 3.87
C GLY A 83 -5.08 14.94 2.64
N THR A 84 -3.81 15.28 2.47
CA THR A 84 -3.36 16.05 1.30
C THR A 84 -3.44 15.18 0.05
N ARG A 85 -4.13 15.65 -0.99
CA ARG A 85 -4.21 14.96 -2.29
C ARG A 85 -2.87 15.06 -3.00
N SER A 86 -2.23 13.93 -3.26
CA SER A 86 -0.93 13.87 -3.93
C SER A 86 -1.05 13.63 -5.43
N TYR A 87 -2.12 12.97 -5.88
CA TYR A 87 -2.38 12.71 -7.31
C TYR A 87 -3.85 12.37 -7.53
N GLU A 88 -4.39 12.74 -8.69
CA GLU A 88 -5.66 12.23 -9.22
C GLU A 88 -5.54 12.16 -10.73
N GLY A 89 -5.89 11.01 -11.32
CA GLY A 89 -5.72 10.82 -12.76
C GLY A 89 -6.48 9.63 -13.31
N GLU A 90 -6.52 9.55 -14.63
CA GLU A 90 -7.15 8.45 -15.36
C GLU A 90 -6.25 7.22 -15.42
N PHE A 91 -6.88 6.07 -15.33
CA PHE A 91 -6.26 4.77 -15.36
C PHE A 91 -6.98 3.91 -16.38
N VAL A 92 -6.19 3.21 -17.19
CA VAL A 92 -6.69 2.32 -18.22
C VAL A 92 -6.30 0.88 -17.88
N PRO A 93 -7.17 -0.11 -18.14
CA PRO A 93 -6.82 -1.51 -17.96
C PRO A 93 -5.64 -1.88 -18.87
N SER A 94 -4.77 -2.77 -18.39
CA SER A 94 -3.67 -3.34 -19.18
C SER A 94 -4.15 -4.22 -20.33
N GLU A 95 -5.39 -4.73 -20.23
CA GLU A 95 -6.03 -5.60 -21.20
C GLU A 95 -7.45 -5.10 -21.45
N GLY A 96 -7.77 -4.79 -22.71
CA GLY A 96 -9.05 -4.21 -23.10
C GLY A 96 -9.10 -2.68 -22.99
N GLU A 97 -10.07 -2.08 -23.67
CA GLU A 97 -10.25 -0.62 -23.73
C GLU A 97 -11.38 -0.11 -22.83
N SER A 98 -12.22 -1.02 -22.31
CA SER A 98 -13.37 -0.65 -21.49
C SER A 98 -12.99 -0.50 -20.01
N PRO A 99 -13.50 0.53 -19.31
CA PRO A 99 -13.20 0.72 -17.90
C PRO A 99 -13.70 -0.47 -17.07
N VAL A 100 -12.95 -0.82 -16.03
CA VAL A 100 -13.37 -1.83 -15.07
C VAL A 100 -14.60 -1.34 -14.31
N SER A 101 -15.57 -2.23 -14.10
CA SER A 101 -16.79 -1.92 -13.39
C SER A 101 -16.52 -1.60 -11.92
N GLN A 102 -17.36 -0.76 -11.29
CA GLN A 102 -17.17 -0.34 -9.90
C GLN A 102 -17.16 -1.51 -8.90
N GLY A 103 -17.82 -2.63 -9.22
CA GLY A 103 -17.83 -3.84 -8.39
C GLY A 103 -16.52 -4.64 -8.45
N ASP A 104 -15.80 -4.52 -9.56
CA ASP A 104 -14.55 -5.24 -9.82
C ASP A 104 -13.31 -4.41 -9.47
N LEU A 105 -13.47 -3.11 -9.19
CA LEU A 105 -12.42 -2.20 -8.69
C LEU A 105 -12.01 -2.49 -7.24
N ARG A 106 -11.56 -3.71 -6.98
CA ARG A 106 -11.05 -4.16 -5.68
C ARG A 106 -9.53 -4.22 -5.72
N ILE A 107 -8.86 -3.32 -5.03
CA ILE A 107 -7.40 -3.16 -5.11
C ILE A 107 -6.69 -4.19 -4.23
N LYS A 108 -5.70 -4.90 -4.78
CA LYS A 108 -4.75 -5.71 -4.02
C LYS A 108 -3.66 -4.80 -3.45
N ALA A 109 -3.73 -4.54 -2.14
CA ALA A 109 -2.84 -3.62 -1.44
C ALA A 109 -1.35 -3.96 -1.62
N GLU A 110 -0.99 -5.22 -1.38
CA GLU A 110 0.42 -5.68 -1.35
C GLU A 110 1.18 -5.42 -2.66
N PRO A 111 0.75 -5.95 -3.83
CA PRO A 111 1.44 -5.68 -5.09
C PRO A 111 1.33 -4.22 -5.54
N THR A 112 0.27 -3.51 -5.17
CA THR A 112 0.11 -2.08 -5.50
C THR A 112 1.01 -1.18 -4.64
N SER A 113 1.36 -1.61 -3.43
CA SER A 113 2.24 -0.88 -2.51
C SER A 113 3.71 -0.97 -2.90
N ASP A 114 4.10 -1.97 -3.70
CA ASP A 114 5.49 -2.17 -4.08
C ASP A 114 5.99 -0.99 -4.94
N THR A 115 6.95 -0.23 -4.41
CA THR A 115 7.50 0.96 -5.06
C THR A 115 8.20 0.66 -6.39
N THR A 116 8.62 -0.59 -6.62
CA THR A 116 9.18 -1.00 -7.92
C THR A 116 8.13 -0.96 -9.03
N HIS A 117 6.85 -1.09 -8.68
CA HIS A 117 5.71 -1.03 -9.59
C HIS A 117 5.18 0.39 -9.81
N TRP A 118 5.84 1.42 -9.28
CA TRP A 118 5.44 2.81 -9.50
C TRP A 118 6.07 3.35 -10.77
N VAL A 119 5.31 4.20 -11.47
CA VAL A 119 5.75 4.90 -12.68
C VAL A 119 5.83 6.39 -12.44
N ARG A 120 6.73 7.05 -13.16
CA ARG A 120 6.90 8.49 -13.04
C ARG A 120 5.79 9.20 -13.82
N ILE A 121 5.09 10.12 -13.14
CA ILE A 121 4.19 11.07 -13.79
C ILE A 121 4.91 12.41 -13.87
N GLU A 122 4.87 13.06 -15.03
CA GLU A 122 5.53 14.36 -15.22
C GLU A 122 5.00 15.39 -14.22
N GLY A 123 5.90 16.11 -13.54
CA GLY A 123 5.54 17.12 -12.54
C GLY A 123 5.11 16.59 -11.16
N MET A 124 5.10 15.28 -10.91
CA MET A 124 4.66 14.69 -9.64
C MET A 124 5.54 13.52 -9.16
N HIS A 125 5.28 13.02 -7.94
CA HIS A 125 6.04 11.93 -7.30
C HIS A 125 5.81 10.54 -7.93
N GLY A 126 4.90 10.41 -8.89
CA GLY A 126 4.57 9.17 -9.58
C GLY A 126 3.24 8.57 -9.13
N ALA A 127 2.83 7.51 -9.82
CA ALA A 127 1.61 6.77 -9.53
C ALA A 127 1.88 5.25 -9.63
N PRO A 128 1.20 4.41 -8.81
CA PRO A 128 1.39 2.97 -8.86
C PRO A 128 0.70 2.34 -10.08
N LEU A 129 1.21 1.20 -10.54
CA LEU A 129 0.36 0.22 -11.22
C LEU A 129 -0.65 -0.36 -10.21
N VAL A 130 -1.93 -0.31 -10.52
CA VAL A 130 -3.00 -0.74 -9.60
C VAL A 130 -3.39 -2.18 -9.93
N PHE A 131 -3.03 -3.12 -9.07
CA PHE A 131 -3.37 -4.51 -9.24
C PHE A 131 -4.73 -4.79 -8.61
N LEU A 132 -5.68 -5.34 -9.38
CA LEU A 132 -7.01 -5.65 -8.89
C LEU A 132 -7.13 -7.12 -8.46
N GLU A 133 -8.15 -7.41 -7.63
CA GLU A 133 -8.44 -8.76 -7.13
C GLU A 133 -8.66 -9.76 -8.28
N ASN A 134 -9.36 -9.32 -9.33
CA ASN A 134 -9.70 -10.09 -10.53
C ASN A 134 -8.50 -10.37 -11.47
N GLY A 135 -7.31 -9.84 -11.17
CA GLY A 135 -6.11 -10.03 -11.97
C GLY A 135 -5.85 -8.94 -13.02
N THR A 136 -6.81 -8.06 -13.28
CA THR A 136 -6.60 -6.88 -14.13
C THR A 136 -5.61 -5.92 -13.45
N VAL A 137 -4.75 -5.29 -14.25
CA VAL A 137 -3.87 -4.22 -13.79
C VAL A 137 -4.33 -2.93 -14.43
N LEU A 138 -4.52 -1.88 -13.63
CA LEU A 138 -4.76 -0.54 -14.17
C LEU A 138 -3.44 0.22 -14.24
N ILE A 139 -3.22 0.89 -15.37
CA ILE A 139 -2.02 1.65 -15.68
C ILE A 139 -2.41 3.13 -15.75
N PRO A 140 -1.67 4.05 -15.09
CA PRO A 140 -1.90 5.49 -15.25
C PRO A 140 -1.82 5.89 -16.73
N LYS A 141 -2.85 6.56 -17.24
CA LYS A 141 -2.94 6.96 -18.66
C LYS A 141 -1.78 7.88 -19.07
N ASP A 142 -1.40 8.81 -18.19
CA ASP A 142 -0.33 9.78 -18.42
C ASP A 142 1.06 9.14 -18.53
N ALA A 143 1.23 7.91 -18.05
CA ALA A 143 2.48 7.15 -18.12
C ALA A 143 2.27 5.74 -18.69
N TYR A 144 1.32 5.60 -19.61
CA TYR A 144 0.91 4.28 -20.11
C TYR A 144 2.06 3.48 -20.71
N ALA A 145 2.89 4.10 -21.55
CA ALA A 145 4.02 3.41 -22.19
C ALA A 145 5.04 2.88 -21.18
N GLU A 146 5.40 3.70 -20.17
CA GLU A 146 6.28 3.29 -19.08
C GLU A 146 5.65 2.17 -18.24
N GLY A 147 4.38 2.33 -17.87
CA GLY A 147 3.65 1.36 -17.06
C GLY A 147 3.43 0.02 -17.75
N ALA A 148 3.12 0.03 -19.05
CA ALA A 148 2.97 -1.18 -19.84
C ALA A 148 4.32 -1.93 -19.97
N ALA A 149 5.41 -1.21 -20.28
CA ALA A 149 6.74 -1.81 -20.34
C ALA A 149 7.17 -2.40 -18.99
N LYS A 150 6.88 -1.70 -17.89
CA LYS A 150 7.14 -2.16 -16.53
C LYS A 150 6.32 -3.40 -16.18
N LEU A 151 5.03 -3.42 -16.50
CA LEU A 151 4.18 -4.58 -16.29
C LEU A 151 4.69 -5.81 -17.05
N GLU A 152 5.14 -5.65 -18.29
CA GLU A 152 5.67 -6.73 -19.10
C GLU A 152 6.97 -7.31 -18.50
N HIS A 153 7.88 -6.45 -18.06
CA HIS A 153 9.09 -6.88 -17.36
C HIS A 153 8.77 -7.68 -16.08
N LEU A 154 7.77 -7.24 -15.30
CA LEU A 154 7.32 -7.97 -14.11
C LEU A 154 6.72 -9.35 -14.44
N LYS A 155 5.98 -9.46 -15.55
CA LYS A 155 5.45 -10.75 -16.03
C LYS A 155 6.59 -11.72 -16.35
N GLN A 156 7.64 -11.25 -17.03
CA GLN A 156 8.80 -12.07 -17.40
C GLN A 156 9.57 -12.59 -16.18
N LEU A 157 9.79 -11.74 -15.17
CA LEU A 157 10.45 -12.15 -13.93
C LEU A 157 9.69 -13.24 -13.16
N ARG A 158 8.35 -13.26 -13.28
CA ARG A 158 7.52 -14.26 -12.60
C ARG A 158 7.49 -15.62 -13.31
N THR A 159 7.94 -15.68 -14.56
CA THR A 159 7.99 -16.90 -15.38
C THR A 159 9.34 -17.61 -15.34
N MET A 160 10.34 -17.03 -14.68
CA MET A 160 11.66 -17.64 -14.43
C MET A 160 11.69 -18.30 -13.06
#